data_AF-A0AAW5S4W4-F1
#
_entry.id   AF-A0AAW5S4W4-F1
#
_cell.length_a   1.000
_cell.length_b   1.000
_cell.length_c   1.000
_cell.angle_alpha   90.00
_cell.angle_beta   90.00
_cell.angle_gamma   90.00
#
_symmetry.space_group_name_H-M   'P 1'
#
loop_
_entity.id
_entity.type
_entity.pdbx_description
1 polymer ?
#
loop_
_entity_poly.entity_id
_entity_poly.type
_entity_poly.pdbx_seq_one_letter_code
_entity_poly.pdbx_strand_id
1 'polypeptide(L)'
;MSEVASRELRNDTAGVLQRVREGEDVTITVNGRAVAMLTALRPQRRRWLSKAELLSRLRRAQADPGLRQDLATLAGDTTEDLGPIR
;
A
#
# COMPACT_ATOMS: atom_id res chain seq x y z
N MET A 1 5.93 1.47 20.66
CA MET A 1 5.28 2.70 20.15
C MET A 1 5.66 3.80 21.12
N SER A 2 6.40 4.81 20.67
CA SER A 2 6.86 5.91 21.52
C SER A 2 6.10 7.19 21.21
N GLU A 3 6.07 8.11 22.16
CA GLU A 3 5.48 9.43 21.97
C GLU A 3 6.57 10.49 21.90
N VAL A 4 6.46 11.38 20.91
CA VAL A 4 7.38 12.49 20.69
C VAL A 4 6.56 13.77 20.59
N ALA A 5 6.92 14.78 21.38
CA ALA A 5 6.26 16.08 21.27
C ALA A 5 6.66 16.78 19.96
N SER A 6 5.75 17.56 19.37
CA SER A 6 5.99 18.34 18.14
C SER A 6 7.27 19.20 18.22
N ARG A 7 7.59 19.75 19.40
CA ARG A 7 8.82 20.50 19.63
C ARG A 7 10.08 19.63 19.54
N GLU A 8 10.03 18.42 20.07
CA GLU A 8 11.15 17.47 20.01
C GLU A 8 11.37 17.00 18.57
N LEU A 9 10.29 16.66 17.84
CA LEU A 9 10.37 16.33 16.41
C LEU A 9 11.07 17.43 15.61
N ARG A 10 10.73 18.69 15.87
CA ARG A 10 11.35 19.85 15.19
C ARG A 10 12.83 19.99 15.53
N ASN A 11 13.21 19.67 16.76
CA ASN A 11 14.57 19.85 17.24
C ASN A 11 15.50 18.68 16.87
N ASP A 12 14.97 17.46 16.75
CA ASP A 12 15.71 16.26 16.36
C ASP A 12 14.95 15.41 15.31
N THR A 13 14.72 15.99 14.14
CA THR A 13 14.01 15.28 13.07
C THR A 13 14.81 14.07 12.57
N ALA A 14 16.14 14.18 12.51
CA ALA A 14 17.00 13.12 11.99
C ALA A 14 17.02 11.88 12.89
N GLY A 15 17.13 12.06 14.21
CA GLY A 15 17.07 10.96 15.17
C GLY A 15 15.72 10.25 15.18
N VAL A 16 14.63 11.02 15.17
CA VAL A 16 13.27 10.44 15.07
C VAL A 16 13.09 9.65 13.76
N LEU A 17 13.54 10.19 12.63
CA LEU A 17 13.46 9.47 11.34
C LEU A 17 14.34 8.22 11.31
N GLN A 18 15.51 8.22 11.96
CA GLN A 18 16.36 7.03 12.06
C GLN A 18 15.66 5.91 12.84
N ARG A 19 15.10 6.23 14.01
CA ARG A 19 14.30 5.28 14.81
C ARG A 19 13.14 4.69 14.02
N VAL A 20 12.42 5.55 13.30
CA VAL A 20 11.33 5.11 12.42
C VAL A 20 11.84 4.17 11.33
N ARG A 21 12.96 4.50 10.66
CA ARG A 21 13.58 3.60 9.66
C ARG A 21 13.98 2.25 10.23
N GLU A 22 14.38 2.20 11.50
CA GLU A 22 14.73 0.96 12.22
C GLU A 22 13.48 0.12 12.60
N GLY A 23 12.28 0.66 12.37
CA GLY A 23 11.01 -0.05 12.55
C GLY A 23 10.17 0.45 13.71
N GLU A 24 10.55 1.56 14.35
CA GLU A 24 9.78 2.15 15.45
C GLU A 24 8.60 2.99 14.92
N ASP A 25 7.38 2.67 15.35
CA ASP A 25 6.22 3.54 15.12
C ASP A 25 6.17 4.62 16.22
N VAL A 26 6.19 5.88 15.81
CA VAL A 26 6.27 7.05 16.69
C VAL A 26 4.98 7.88 16.61
N THR A 27 4.33 8.11 17.75
CA THR A 27 3.17 8.99 17.87
C THR A 27 3.64 10.42 18.14
N ILE A 28 3.13 11.37 17.37
CA ILE A 28 3.46 12.79 17.52
C ILE A 28 2.35 13.48 18.30
N THR A 29 2.74 14.24 19.33
CA THR A 29 1.81 14.95 20.20
C THR A 29 1.97 16.48 20.10
N VAL A 30 0.86 17.20 20.28
CA VAL A 30 0.84 18.66 20.46
C VAL A 30 0.11 18.94 21.77
N ASN A 31 0.75 19.65 22.70
CA ASN A 31 0.24 19.90 24.05
C ASN A 31 -0.24 18.61 24.76
N GLY A 32 0.52 17.52 24.61
CA GLY A 32 0.21 16.22 25.22
C GLY A 32 -0.91 15.42 24.53
N ARG A 33 -1.51 15.94 23.46
CA ARG A 33 -2.54 15.23 22.69
C ARG A 33 -1.93 14.61 21.44
N ALA A 34 -2.16 13.32 21.21
CA ALA A 34 -1.78 12.64 19.97
C ALA A 34 -2.48 13.28 18.75
N VAL A 35 -1.69 13.62 17.73
CA VAL A 35 -2.18 14.27 16.49
C VAL A 35 -1.76 13.57 15.21
N ALA A 36 -0.67 12.81 15.24
CA ALA A 36 -0.17 12.10 14.07
C ALA A 36 0.65 10.86 14.47
N MET A 37 0.91 9.99 13.50
CA MET A 37 1.81 8.86 13.65
C MET A 37 2.82 8.86 12.50
N LEU A 38 4.09 8.68 12.82
CA LEU A 38 5.18 8.55 11.88
C LEU A 38 5.64 7.09 11.87
N THR A 39 5.61 6.47 10.68
CA THR A 39 5.93 5.04 10.50
C THR A 39 6.87 4.86 9.31
N ALA A 40 7.61 3.76 9.29
CA ALA A 40 8.47 3.43 8.17
C ALA A 40 7.62 3.18 6.92
N LEU A 41 8.00 3.82 5.81
CA LEU A 41 7.47 3.42 4.51
C LEU A 41 7.86 1.97 4.24
N ARG A 42 6.85 1.10 4.13
CA ARG A 42 7.08 -0.28 3.69
C ARG A 42 7.47 -0.22 2.22
N PRO A 43 8.62 -0.79 1.81
CA PRO A 43 8.96 -0.82 0.39
C PRO A 43 7.83 -1.52 -0.36
N GLN A 44 7.28 -0.83 -1.35
CA GLN A 44 6.28 -1.35 -2.28
C GLN A 44 6.98 -2.30 -3.27
N ARG A 45 7.72 -3.28 -2.75
CA ARG A 45 8.30 -4.34 -3.57
C ARG A 45 7.13 -5.15 -4.13
N ARG A 46 7.18 -5.44 -5.44
CA ARG A 46 6.44 -6.56 -6.03
C ARG A 46 6.86 -7.81 -5.25
N ARG A 47 6.08 -8.15 -4.22
CA ARG A 47 6.26 -9.37 -3.47
C ARG A 47 5.93 -10.50 -4.42
N TRP A 48 6.90 -11.38 -4.68
CA TRP A 48 6.59 -12.70 -5.22
C TRP A 48 5.56 -13.33 -4.28
N LEU A 49 4.37 -13.59 -4.82
CA LEU A 49 3.30 -14.21 -4.07
C LEU A 49 3.44 -15.72 -4.21
N SER A 50 3.42 -16.41 -3.08
CA SER A 50 3.23 -17.86 -3.12
C SER A 50 1.87 -18.17 -3.74
N LYS A 51 1.73 -19.35 -4.37
CA LYS A 51 0.45 -19.84 -4.88
C LYS A 51 -0.66 -19.77 -3.82
N ALA A 52 -0.33 -20.12 -2.58
CA ALA A 52 -1.29 -20.10 -1.47
C ALA A 52 -1.78 -18.69 -1.16
N GLU A 53 -0.88 -17.70 -1.14
CA GLU A 53 -1.25 -16.32 -0.85
C GLU A 53 -2.04 -15.67 -2.00
N LEU A 54 -1.69 -16.00 -3.25
CA LEU A 54 -2.47 -15.61 -4.42
C LEU A 54 -3.90 -16.14 -4.34
N LEU A 55 -4.08 -17.43 -4.05
CA LEU A 55 -5.41 -18.05 -3.93
C LEU A 55 -6.22 -17.50 -2.76
N SER A 56 -5.57 -17.09 -1.67
CA SER A 56 -6.23 -16.43 -0.53
C SER A 56 -6.75 -15.04 -0.91
N ARG A 57 -5.96 -14.27 -1.67
CA ARG A 57 -6.34 -12.92 -2.12
C ARG A 57 -7.40 -12.97 -3.22
N LEU A 58 -7.27 -13.86 -4.19
CA LEU A 58 -8.27 -14.05 -5.26
C LEU A 58 -9.65 -14.33 -4.67
N ARG A 59 -9.75 -15.20 -3.66
CA ARG A 59 -11.03 -15.47 -2.98
C ARG A 59 -11.75 -14.24 -2.41
N ARG A 60 -11.03 -13.14 -2.14
CA ARG A 60 -11.59 -11.91 -1.56
C ARG A 60 -11.76 -10.77 -2.57
N ALA A 61 -10.99 -10.79 -3.64
CA ALA A 61 -10.86 -9.66 -4.57
C ALA A 61 -11.23 -10.02 -6.02
N GLN A 62 -11.65 -11.26 -6.29
CA GLN A 62 -12.10 -11.66 -7.61
C GLN A 62 -13.40 -10.92 -7.95
N ALA A 63 -13.49 -10.45 -9.20
CA ALA A 63 -14.73 -9.97 -9.76
C ALA A 63 -15.81 -11.06 -9.78
N ASP A 64 -17.06 -10.65 -9.85
CA ASP A 64 -18.14 -11.59 -10.06
C ASP A 64 -17.98 -12.33 -11.42
N PRO A 65 -18.58 -13.51 -11.58
CA PRO A 65 -18.46 -14.29 -12.81
C PRO A 65 -19.01 -13.59 -14.07
N GLY A 66 -19.92 -12.62 -13.90
CA GLY A 66 -20.61 -11.91 -14.98
C GLY A 66 -19.76 -10.82 -15.63
N LEU A 67 -18.80 -10.24 -14.88
CA LEU A 67 -17.98 -9.13 -15.36
C LEU A 67 -17.30 -9.41 -16.72
N ARG A 68 -16.89 -10.66 -16.99
CA ARG A 68 -16.28 -11.01 -18.29
C ARG A 68 -17.23 -10.77 -19.45
N GLN A 69 -18.52 -11.10 -19.27
CA GLN A 69 -19.53 -10.92 -20.30
C GLN A 69 -19.87 -9.44 -20.49
N ASP A 70 -19.92 -8.69 -19.39
CA ASP A 70 -20.16 -7.24 -19.44
C ASP A 70 -19.03 -6.54 -20.20
N LEU A 71 -17.77 -6.88 -19.90
CA LEU A 71 -16.61 -6.36 -20.60
C LEU A 71 -16.63 -6.71 -22.09
N ALA A 72 -16.99 -7.93 -22.46
CA ALA A 72 -17.12 -8.33 -23.88
C ALA A 72 -18.19 -7.50 -24.61
N THR A 73 -19.26 -7.10 -23.92
CA THR A 73 -20.32 -6.27 -24.49
C THR A 73 -19.89 -4.81 -24.63
N LEU A 74 -19.07 -4.31 -23.70
CA LEU A 74 -18.68 -2.90 -23.63
C LEU A 74 -17.39 -2.56 -24.40
N ALA A 75 -16.48 -3.51 -24.56
CA ALA A 75 -15.13 -3.24 -25.05
C ALA A 75 -15.04 -2.89 -26.54
N GLY A 76 -16.08 -3.19 -27.34
CA GLY A 76 -16.02 -3.03 -28.79
C GLY A 76 -14.95 -3.96 -29.38
N ASP A 77 -13.93 -3.38 -30.02
CA ASP A 77 -12.78 -4.12 -30.54
C ASP A 77 -11.72 -4.32 -29.43
N THR A 78 -11.18 -5.52 -29.32
CA THR A 78 -10.16 -5.89 -28.34
C THR A 78 -8.80 -6.09 -29.00
N THR A 79 -7.73 -6.16 -28.21
CA THR A 79 -6.39 -6.48 -28.74
C THR A 79 -6.30 -7.89 -29.32
N GLU A 80 -7.23 -8.80 -29.02
CA GLU A 80 -7.30 -10.12 -29.65
C GLU A 80 -7.71 -10.04 -31.13
N ASP A 81 -8.36 -8.95 -31.53
CA ASP A 81 -8.83 -8.71 -32.90
C ASP A 81 -7.74 -8.13 -33.82
N LEU A 82 -6.60 -7.71 -33.27
CA LEU A 82 -5.56 -6.96 -34.01
C LEU A 82 -4.70 -7.81 -34.97
N GLY A 83 -4.90 -9.13 -35.02
CA GLY A 83 -4.09 -10.02 -35.85
C GLY A 83 -2.58 -9.99 -35.55
N PRO A 84 -1.76 -10.78 -36.25
CA PRO A 84 -0.32 -10.76 -36.07
C PRO A 84 0.28 -9.44 -36.60
N ILE A 85 1.21 -8.86 -35.84
CA ILE A 85 2.01 -7.71 -36.26
C ILE A 85 2.90 -8.17 -37.43
N ARG A 86 2.76 -7.52 -38.59
CA ARG A 86 3.60 -7.76 -39.77
C ARG A 86 4.90 -6.97 -39.72
#